data_AF-A0A9W4DAR2-F1
#
_entry.id   AF-A0A9W4DAR2-F1
#
_cell.length_a   1.000
_cell.length_b   1.000
_cell.length_c   1.000
_cell.angle_alpha   90.00
_cell.angle_beta   90.00
_cell.angle_gamma   90.00
#
_symmetry.space_group_name_H-M   'P 1'
#
loop_
_entity.id
_entity.type
_entity.pdbx_description
1 polymer ?
#
loop_
_entity_poly.entity_id
_entity_poly.type
_entity_poly.pdbx_seq_one_letter_code
_entity_poly.pdbx_strand_id
1 'polypeptide(L)'
;MNYLHHIFRDQCLWTKVLFITLLSSTHASLIQRRMLESTEPSYHCRNKILLFSEVDKIRESACKGFVSKRSNARRPLVHIENDNDENLIYEWTIPPSVHKIPGGKKKKSIEKIIFNNSCELKDVLFYNETSRKFEPCAIVPEASTSETFGMKQVLTETSVHCGSLSWEIADMQDYIFYTTLNAPHIFSVVSGTANQVDGPWQKAMMNKSVLIGKNSRRIPYEVIVNNQFEIRNIVVKHHISRILDAASGLNYDEYNQPNFRPTLRQDIIRLDCILDKKIPILRDTQIPKSKNDRKRKTLE
;
A
#
# COMPACT_ATOMS: atom_id res chain seq x y z
N MET A 1 40.71 47.52 -2.86
CA MET A 1 39.60 47.10 -1.96
C MET A 1 39.22 48.25 -1.01
N ASN A 2 39.08 49.49 -1.52
CA ASN A 2 39.06 50.71 -0.68
C ASN A 2 37.77 51.56 -0.80
N TYR A 3 36.73 51.07 -1.47
CA TYR A 3 35.52 51.87 -1.76
C TYR A 3 34.36 51.66 -0.78
N LEU A 4 34.41 50.65 0.10
CA LEU A 4 33.33 50.35 1.05
C LEU A 4 33.46 51.08 2.40
N HIS A 5 34.66 51.56 2.75
CA HIS A 5 34.88 52.22 4.04
C HIS A 5 34.38 53.68 4.10
N HIS A 6 34.25 54.36 2.96
CA HIS A 6 33.83 55.76 2.94
C HIS A 6 32.30 55.96 3.02
N ILE A 7 31.49 54.94 2.73
CA ILE A 7 30.02 55.07 2.74
C ILE A 7 29.44 55.01 4.17
N PHE A 8 30.21 54.53 5.15
CA PHE A 8 29.74 54.35 6.52
C PHE A 8 30.02 55.51 7.49
N ARG A 9 30.71 56.57 7.06
CA ARG A 9 31.14 57.65 7.96
C ARG A 9 30.09 58.76 8.16
N ASP A 10 29.23 59.01 7.17
CA ASP A 10 28.20 60.07 7.20
C ASP A 10 26.76 59.56 7.38
N GLN A 11 26.56 58.28 7.66
CA GLN A 11 25.23 57.75 7.92
C GLN A 11 24.82 57.95 9.38
N CYS A 12 23.70 58.65 9.56
CA CYS A 12 23.04 58.86 10.84
C CYS A 12 22.91 57.53 11.63
N LEU A 13 23.16 57.58 12.93
CA LEU A 13 23.12 56.40 13.83
C LEU A 13 21.80 55.62 13.69
N TRP A 14 20.70 56.33 13.45
CA TRP A 14 19.38 55.76 13.18
C TRP A 14 19.33 54.87 11.94
N THR A 15 19.99 55.26 10.84
CA THR A 15 20.04 54.46 9.61
C THR A 15 20.83 53.18 9.82
N LYS A 16 21.91 53.23 10.60
CA LYS A 16 22.69 52.03 10.97
C LYS A 16 21.88 51.07 11.85
N VAL A 17 21.13 51.59 12.83
CA VAL A 17 20.24 50.79 13.67
C VAL A 17 19.13 50.15 12.82
N LEU A 18 18.53 50.91 11.89
CA LEU A 18 17.51 50.40 10.95
C LEU A 18 18.05 49.27 10.05
N PHE A 19 19.26 49.42 9.53
CA PHE A 19 19.89 48.36 8.73
C PHE A 19 20.21 47.12 9.57
N ILE A 20 20.69 47.29 10.81
CA ILE A 20 20.98 46.18 11.71
C ILE A 20 19.69 45.47 12.14
N THR A 21 18.60 46.19 12.41
CA THR A 21 17.28 45.59 12.71
C THR A 21 16.65 44.92 11.50
N LEU A 22 16.83 45.45 10.29
CA LEU A 22 16.43 44.79 9.04
C LEU A 22 17.27 43.52 8.76
N LEU A 23 18.58 43.56 9.01
CA LEU A 23 19.47 42.39 8.87
C LEU A 23 19.16 41.33 9.93
N SER A 24 18.90 41.72 11.17
CA SER A 24 18.55 40.78 12.24
C SER A 24 17.13 40.23 12.08
N SER A 25 16.16 41.01 11.57
CA SER A 25 14.81 40.51 11.27
C SER A 25 14.76 39.58 10.05
N THR A 26 15.59 39.83 9.03
CA THR A 26 15.75 38.89 7.91
C THR A 26 16.45 37.61 8.34
N HIS A 27 17.48 37.68 9.20
CA HIS A 27 18.08 36.50 9.81
C HIS A 27 17.11 35.77 10.75
N ALA A 28 16.33 36.47 11.57
CA ALA A 28 15.31 35.87 12.43
C ALA A 28 14.20 35.21 11.61
N SER A 29 13.74 35.82 10.51
CA SER A 29 12.79 35.22 9.57
C SER A 29 13.35 33.99 8.85
N LEU A 30 14.64 33.99 8.51
CA LEU A 30 15.35 32.84 7.94
C LEU A 30 15.51 31.70 8.96
N ILE A 31 15.81 32.02 10.22
CA ILE A 31 15.93 31.06 11.32
C ILE A 31 14.54 30.49 11.68
N GLN A 32 13.50 31.33 11.70
CA GLN A 32 12.12 30.90 11.97
C GLN A 32 11.55 30.04 10.83
N ARG A 33 12.00 30.24 9.58
CA ARG A 33 11.72 29.33 8.45
C ARG A 33 12.50 28.01 8.53
N ARG A 34 13.71 27.98 9.11
CA ARG A 34 14.45 26.73 9.37
C ARG A 34 13.90 25.96 10.57
N MET A 35 13.36 26.64 11.58
CA MET A 35 12.65 26.01 12.71
C MET A 35 11.28 25.42 12.33
N LEU A 36 10.82 25.62 11.09
CA LEU A 36 9.63 24.99 10.52
C LEU A 36 9.99 23.81 9.61
N GLU A 37 11.17 23.20 9.78
CA GLU A 37 11.40 21.84 9.32
C GLU A 37 10.47 20.92 10.13
N SER A 38 9.53 20.30 9.42
CA SER A 38 8.61 19.32 10.00
C SER A 38 9.42 18.31 10.81
N THR A 39 9.08 18.12 12.08
CA THR A 39 9.72 17.11 12.91
C THR A 39 9.28 15.69 12.50
N GLU A 40 8.26 15.57 11.66
CA GLU A 40 7.76 14.31 11.12
C GLU A 40 8.86 13.50 10.39
N PRO A 41 8.93 12.17 10.61
CA PRO A 41 9.80 11.27 9.85
C PRO A 41 9.64 11.42 8.33
N SER A 42 10.75 11.32 7.60
CA SER A 42 10.74 11.59 6.16
C SER A 42 11.75 10.77 5.36
N TYR A 43 11.48 10.66 4.06
CA TYR A 43 12.36 10.09 3.05
C TYR A 43 13.07 11.21 2.30
N HIS A 44 14.39 11.18 2.33
CA HIS A 44 15.27 12.13 1.66
C HIS A 44 15.71 11.56 0.31
N CYS A 45 15.02 11.98 -0.75
CA CYS A 45 15.24 11.60 -2.14
C CYS A 45 16.07 12.69 -2.86
N ARG A 46 17.40 12.66 -2.66
CA ARG A 46 18.35 13.67 -3.17
C ARG A 46 18.01 15.09 -2.68
N ASN A 47 17.26 15.87 -3.47
CA ASN A 47 16.88 17.25 -3.14
C ASN A 47 15.40 17.36 -2.71
N LYS A 48 14.67 16.25 -2.65
CA LYS A 48 13.26 16.20 -2.31
C LYS A 48 13.06 15.46 -1.00
N ILE A 49 12.31 16.07 -0.09
CA ILE A 49 11.89 15.46 1.17
C ILE A 49 10.44 15.03 0.98
N LEU A 50 10.17 13.75 1.22
CA LEU A 50 8.82 13.16 1.21
C LEU A 50 8.46 12.76 2.64
N LEU A 51 7.41 13.34 3.18
CA LEU A 51 6.94 13.00 4.52
C LEU A 51 6.39 11.56 4.54
N PHE A 52 6.52 10.87 5.68
CA PHE A 52 5.96 9.53 5.83
C PHE A 52 4.45 9.52 5.56
N SER A 53 3.71 10.50 6.07
CA SER A 53 2.27 10.63 5.80
C SER A 53 1.93 10.87 4.32
N GLU A 54 2.81 11.51 3.56
CA GLU A 54 2.64 11.67 2.11
C GLU A 54 2.85 10.35 1.38
N VAL A 55 3.93 9.63 1.72
CA VAL A 55 4.23 8.31 1.16
C VAL A 55 3.12 7.31 1.48
N ASP A 56 2.56 7.35 2.68
CA ASP A 56 1.46 6.48 3.08
C ASP A 56 0.19 6.74 2.26
N LYS A 57 -0.17 8.00 2.00
CA LYS A 57 -1.28 8.36 1.08
C LYS A 57 -1.02 7.88 -0.35
N ILE A 58 0.23 7.94 -0.82
CA ILE A 58 0.61 7.42 -2.13
C ILE A 58 0.46 5.90 -2.17
N ARG A 59 0.94 5.19 -1.14
CA ARG A 59 0.80 3.74 -0.97
C ARG A 59 -0.67 3.33 -0.97
N GLU A 60 -1.51 3.98 -0.18
CA GLU A 60 -2.96 3.73 -0.20
C GLU A 60 -3.57 3.94 -1.60
N SER A 61 -3.16 4.98 -2.31
CA SER A 61 -3.65 5.23 -3.67
C SER A 61 -3.17 4.15 -4.65
N ALA A 62 -1.94 3.66 -4.50
CA ALA A 62 -1.40 2.58 -5.32
C ALA A 62 -2.19 1.29 -5.07
N CYS A 63 -2.48 1.00 -3.81
CA CYS A 63 -3.30 -0.12 -3.36
C CYS A 63 -4.72 -0.12 -3.89
N LYS A 64 -5.38 1.04 -3.88
CA LYS A 64 -6.70 1.22 -4.52
C LYS A 64 -6.65 0.93 -6.02
N GLY A 65 -5.47 0.99 -6.64
CA GLY A 65 -5.22 0.59 -8.02
C GLY A 65 -5.48 -0.90 -8.28
N PHE A 66 -5.18 -1.80 -7.34
CA PHE A 66 -5.40 -3.24 -7.49
C PHE A 66 -6.87 -3.60 -7.70
N VAL A 67 -7.80 -2.83 -7.13
CA VAL A 67 -9.24 -3.15 -7.18
C VAL A 67 -9.99 -2.31 -8.21
N SER A 68 -9.28 -1.53 -9.02
CA SER A 68 -9.89 -0.64 -10.01
C SER A 68 -10.13 -1.33 -11.35
N LYS A 69 -11.41 -1.61 -11.65
CA LYS A 69 -11.86 -2.26 -12.89
C LYS A 69 -11.82 -1.37 -14.14
N ARG A 70 -11.58 -0.06 -14.01
CA ARG A 70 -11.62 0.84 -15.17
C ARG A 70 -10.46 0.53 -16.12
N SER A 71 -10.72 0.50 -17.42
CA SER A 71 -9.71 0.25 -18.45
C SER A 71 -8.62 1.32 -18.48
N ASN A 72 -8.96 2.57 -18.18
CA ASN A 72 -8.02 3.69 -18.10
C ASN A 72 -7.48 3.95 -16.69
N ALA A 73 -7.78 3.09 -15.70
CA ALA A 73 -7.22 3.28 -14.37
C ALA A 73 -5.73 2.98 -14.37
N ARG A 74 -5.00 3.82 -13.64
CA ARG A 74 -3.62 3.53 -13.28
C ARG A 74 -3.59 2.32 -12.34
N ARG A 75 -2.74 1.34 -12.65
CA ARG A 75 -2.59 0.09 -11.89
C ARG A 75 -1.15 -0.05 -11.39
N PRO A 76 -0.92 -0.79 -10.29
CA PRO A 76 0.41 -1.20 -9.87
C PRO A 76 1.12 -1.92 -11.01
N LEU A 77 2.37 -1.52 -11.28
CA LEU A 77 3.21 -2.11 -12.31
C LEU A 77 4.09 -3.16 -11.66
N VAL A 78 4.18 -4.36 -12.21
CA VAL A 78 5.10 -5.39 -11.71
C VAL A 78 6.53 -4.91 -11.88
N HIS A 79 7.25 -4.83 -10.76
CA HIS A 79 8.65 -4.44 -10.69
C HIS A 79 9.58 -5.66 -10.72
N ILE A 80 9.25 -6.69 -9.92
CA ILE A 80 9.96 -7.97 -9.88
C ILE A 80 8.96 -9.06 -10.22
N GLU A 81 9.23 -9.78 -11.30
CA GLU A 81 8.45 -10.97 -11.70
C GLU A 81 8.79 -12.16 -10.79
N ASN A 82 7.80 -13.00 -10.54
CA ASN A 82 7.90 -14.22 -9.75
C ASN A 82 6.89 -15.24 -10.29
N ASP A 83 7.23 -16.53 -10.25
CA ASP A 83 6.31 -17.59 -10.66
C ASP A 83 5.10 -17.69 -9.72
N ASN A 84 5.28 -17.31 -8.45
CA ASN A 84 4.18 -17.16 -7.50
C ASN A 84 3.68 -15.71 -7.49
N ASP A 85 2.43 -15.52 -7.92
CA ASP A 85 1.73 -14.23 -7.94
C ASP A 85 1.74 -13.53 -6.57
N GLU A 86 1.79 -14.26 -5.46
CA GLU A 86 1.83 -13.72 -4.09
C GLU A 86 3.14 -12.98 -3.76
N ASN A 87 4.23 -13.36 -4.44
CA ASN A 87 5.57 -12.83 -4.20
C ASN A 87 5.96 -11.69 -5.16
N LEU A 88 5.02 -11.25 -6.00
CA LEU A 88 5.25 -10.11 -6.88
C LEU A 88 5.49 -8.82 -6.07
N ILE A 89 6.48 -8.05 -6.51
CA ILE A 89 6.72 -6.69 -6.03
C ILE A 89 6.29 -5.72 -7.11
N TYR A 90 5.60 -4.67 -6.70
CA TYR A 90 5.03 -3.67 -7.57
C TYR A 90 5.72 -2.33 -7.39
N GLU A 91 5.72 -1.54 -8.45
CA GLU A 91 6.13 -0.14 -8.43
C GLU A 91 4.96 0.79 -8.72
N TRP A 92 5.04 1.99 -8.12
CA TRP A 92 4.12 3.09 -8.38
C TRP A 92 4.87 4.42 -8.38
N THR A 93 5.02 5.01 -9.56
CA THR A 93 5.57 6.36 -9.75
C THR A 93 4.82 7.43 -8.95
N ILE A 94 5.54 8.22 -8.17
CA ILE A 94 4.99 9.38 -7.47
C ILE A 94 4.78 10.47 -8.53
N PRO A 95 3.55 10.98 -8.70
CA PRO A 95 3.35 12.10 -9.61
C PRO A 95 4.20 13.29 -9.14
N PRO A 96 4.85 14.04 -10.05
CA PRO A 96 5.63 15.20 -9.66
C PRO A 96 4.73 16.17 -8.90
N SER A 97 5.19 16.62 -7.74
CA SER A 97 4.45 17.58 -6.91
C SER A 97 4.18 18.84 -7.73
N VAL A 98 2.98 19.41 -7.57
CA VAL A 98 2.51 20.59 -8.34
C VAL A 98 3.21 21.89 -7.88
N HIS A 99 4.24 21.80 -7.05
CA HIS A 99 5.00 22.97 -6.61
C HIS A 99 5.82 23.54 -7.76
N LYS A 100 5.30 24.65 -8.31
CA LYS A 100 5.99 25.49 -9.27
C LYS A 100 7.22 26.10 -8.61
N ILE A 101 8.41 25.64 -8.99
CA ILE A 101 9.64 26.37 -8.72
C ILE A 101 9.55 27.73 -9.45
N PRO A 102 10.00 28.85 -8.86
CA PRO A 102 10.15 30.11 -9.58
C PRO A 102 11.08 29.88 -10.78
N GLY A 103 10.58 30.01 -12.01
CA GLY A 103 11.35 29.79 -13.25
C GLY A 103 10.84 28.70 -14.19
N GLY A 104 9.72 28.03 -13.89
CA GLY A 104 8.92 27.28 -14.88
C GLY A 104 9.53 26.01 -15.48
N LYS A 105 10.81 25.69 -15.22
CA LYS A 105 11.45 24.45 -15.66
C LYS A 105 11.06 23.30 -14.72
N LYS A 106 10.14 22.45 -15.18
CA LYS A 106 9.80 21.18 -14.50
C LYS A 106 11.02 20.24 -14.57
N LYS A 107 11.81 20.15 -13.50
CA LYS A 107 12.76 19.04 -13.37
C LYS A 107 11.96 17.78 -13.09
N LYS A 108 11.94 16.83 -14.02
CA LYS A 108 11.27 15.54 -13.87
C LYS A 108 12.16 14.62 -13.02
N SER A 109 12.29 14.89 -11.72
CA SER A 109 12.70 13.82 -10.82
C SER A 109 11.55 12.81 -10.79
N ILE A 110 11.87 11.57 -11.13
CA ILE A 110 10.91 10.47 -11.15
C ILE A 110 11.17 9.72 -9.85
N GLU A 111 10.34 9.96 -8.84
CA GLU A 111 10.31 9.12 -7.65
C GLU A 111 9.26 8.02 -7.83
N LYS A 112 9.44 6.89 -7.17
CA LYS A 112 8.47 5.80 -7.13
C LYS A 112 8.52 5.09 -5.78
N ILE A 113 7.42 4.46 -5.40
CA ILE A 113 7.40 3.51 -4.29
C ILE A 113 7.44 2.09 -4.83
N ILE A 114 7.98 1.16 -4.04
CA ILE A 114 7.81 -0.28 -4.26
C ILE A 114 7.08 -0.91 -3.08
N PHE A 115 6.20 -1.88 -3.35
CA PHE A 115 5.30 -2.49 -2.37
C PHE A 115 4.85 -3.88 -2.81
N ASN A 116 4.31 -4.68 -1.89
CA ASN A 116 3.83 -6.04 -2.18
C ASN A 116 2.29 -6.13 -2.34
N ASN A 117 1.79 -7.34 -2.57
CA ASN A 117 0.35 -7.64 -2.68
C ASN A 117 -0.46 -7.23 -1.46
N SER A 118 0.14 -7.31 -0.26
CA SER A 118 -0.48 -6.94 1.01
C SER A 118 -0.47 -5.43 1.27
N CYS A 119 -0.13 -4.62 0.27
CA CYS A 119 -0.07 -3.17 0.40
C CYS A 119 0.99 -2.66 1.37
N GLU A 120 1.99 -3.49 1.68
CA GLU A 120 3.11 -3.14 2.54
C GLU A 120 4.17 -2.43 1.71
N LEU A 121 4.57 -1.23 2.16
CA LEU A 121 5.67 -0.48 1.54
C LEU A 121 6.98 -1.24 1.75
N LYS A 122 7.76 -1.41 0.68
CA LYS A 122 9.10 -2.00 0.74
C LYS A 122 10.19 -0.93 0.67
N ASP A 123 10.03 0.07 -0.17
CA ASP A 123 11.00 1.16 -0.30
C ASP A 123 10.43 2.37 -1.08
N VAL A 124 11.13 3.50 -0.98
CA VAL A 124 10.92 4.72 -1.78
C VAL A 124 12.19 4.97 -2.58
N LEU A 125 12.04 5.05 -3.89
CA LEU A 125 13.16 5.14 -4.82
C LEU A 125 13.14 6.46 -5.59
N PHE A 126 14.31 7.00 -5.88
CA PHE A 126 14.49 8.15 -6.77
C PHE A 126 15.37 7.78 -7.96
N TYR A 127 15.10 8.36 -9.13
CA TYR A 127 15.96 8.19 -10.28
C TYR A 127 17.22 9.06 -10.17
N ASN A 128 18.38 8.44 -10.04
CA ASN A 128 19.67 9.12 -10.06
C ASN A 128 20.16 9.31 -11.50
N GLU A 129 20.13 10.56 -11.98
CA GLU A 129 20.56 10.93 -13.34
C GLU A 129 22.04 10.58 -13.61
N THR A 130 22.89 10.57 -12.59
CA THR A 130 24.32 10.29 -12.72
C THR A 130 24.58 8.80 -12.93
N SER A 131 23.97 7.94 -12.10
CA SER A 131 24.12 6.48 -12.21
C SER A 131 23.15 5.85 -13.22
N ARG A 132 22.17 6.63 -13.71
CA ARG A 132 21.05 6.19 -14.57
C ARG A 132 20.26 5.03 -13.96
N LYS A 133 20.17 4.97 -12.63
CA LYS A 133 19.49 3.90 -11.88
C LYS A 133 18.54 4.49 -10.83
N PHE A 134 17.57 3.69 -10.43
CA PHE A 134 16.76 3.98 -9.25
C PHE A 134 17.55 3.59 -8.01
N GLU A 135 17.63 4.51 -7.05
CA GLU A 135 18.33 4.34 -5.78
C GLU A 135 17.37 4.59 -4.61
N PRO A 136 17.56 3.92 -3.47
CA PRO A 136 16.71 4.09 -2.30
C PRO A 136 16.88 5.49 -1.69
N CYS A 137 15.78 6.07 -1.22
CA CYS A 137 15.82 7.33 -0.49
C CYS A 137 16.29 7.09 0.95
N ALA A 138 17.08 8.01 1.48
CA ALA A 138 17.55 7.90 2.87
C ALA A 138 16.40 8.15 3.84
N ILE A 139 16.25 7.31 4.86
CA ILE A 139 15.25 7.48 5.90
C ILE A 139 15.86 8.34 7.00
N VAL A 140 15.19 9.43 7.37
CA VAL A 140 15.58 10.27 8.50
C VAL A 140 14.51 10.11 9.58
N PRO A 141 14.74 9.25 10.60
CA PRO A 141 13.83 9.15 11.73
C PRO A 141 14.02 10.35 12.68
N GLU A 142 12.91 10.78 13.29
CA GLU A 142 12.93 11.64 14.47
C GLU A 142 13.74 10.93 15.58
N ALA A 143 14.50 11.67 16.38
CA ALA A 143 15.36 11.11 17.42
C ALA A 143 14.62 10.09 18.31
N SER A 144 15.29 8.98 18.64
CA SER A 144 14.85 7.96 19.60
C SER A 144 13.59 7.17 19.20
N THR A 145 13.76 6.18 18.32
CA THR A 145 12.92 4.97 18.38
C THR A 145 13.37 4.13 19.57
N SER A 146 12.76 4.42 20.73
CA SER A 146 12.65 3.48 21.84
C SER A 146 12.14 2.15 21.31
N GLU A 147 12.91 1.10 21.55
CA GLU A 147 12.54 -0.28 21.30
C GLU A 147 11.19 -0.61 21.94
N THR A 148 10.15 -0.80 21.14
CA THR A 148 9.05 -1.69 21.53
C THR A 148 9.35 -3.09 21.02
N PHE A 149 10.39 -3.71 21.60
CA PHE A 149 10.56 -5.15 21.55
C PHE A 149 9.70 -5.79 22.64
N GLY A 150 8.72 -6.59 22.21
CA GLY A 150 8.35 -7.79 22.94
C GLY A 150 7.34 -7.69 24.08
N MET A 151 6.16 -7.11 23.85
CA MET A 151 4.97 -7.70 24.48
C MET A 151 4.44 -8.79 23.55
N LYS A 152 4.73 -10.06 23.89
CA LYS A 152 3.91 -11.20 23.45
C LYS A 152 2.52 -11.06 24.10
N GLN A 153 1.73 -10.09 23.67
CA GLN A 153 0.30 -10.31 23.65
C GLN A 153 0.06 -11.33 22.56
N VAL A 154 -0.54 -12.46 22.91
CA VAL A 154 -1.19 -13.31 21.93
C VAL A 154 -2.27 -12.43 21.31
N LEU A 155 -1.93 -11.70 20.25
CA LEU A 155 -2.89 -10.98 19.43
C LEU A 155 -3.79 -12.09 18.89
N THR A 156 -4.98 -12.23 19.46
CA THR A 156 -6.07 -12.86 18.73
C THR A 156 -6.28 -11.96 17.52
N GLU A 157 -5.73 -12.34 16.37
CA GLU A 157 -5.95 -11.65 15.11
C GLU A 157 -7.46 -11.46 14.94
N THR A 158 -7.91 -10.21 15.00
CA THR A 158 -9.32 -9.84 14.84
C THR A 158 -9.66 -9.62 13.37
N SER A 159 -8.65 -9.63 12.50
CA SER A 159 -8.80 -9.39 11.07
C SER A 159 -8.04 -10.41 10.23
N VAL A 160 -8.56 -10.65 9.04
CA VAL A 160 -7.92 -11.45 8.00
C VAL A 160 -7.52 -10.55 6.84
N HIS A 161 -6.36 -10.81 6.26
CA HIS A 161 -5.84 -10.10 5.10
C HIS A 161 -5.74 -11.03 3.91
N CYS A 162 -6.10 -10.54 2.73
CA CYS A 162 -5.83 -11.20 1.47
C CYS A 162 -5.54 -10.16 0.39
N GLY A 163 -4.28 -10.11 -0.06
CA GLY A 163 -3.79 -9.04 -0.91
C GLY A 163 -4.10 -7.66 -0.34
N SER A 164 -4.69 -6.79 -1.15
CA SER A 164 -5.01 -5.41 -0.78
C SER A 164 -6.25 -5.26 0.10
N LEU A 165 -6.93 -6.37 0.42
CA LEU A 165 -8.16 -6.37 1.21
C LEU A 165 -7.91 -6.94 2.61
N SER A 166 -8.60 -6.34 3.58
CA SER A 166 -8.62 -6.81 4.96
C SER A 166 -10.04 -6.79 5.50
N TRP A 167 -10.41 -7.74 6.35
CA TRP A 167 -11.74 -7.82 6.96
C TRP A 167 -11.61 -8.04 8.44
N GLU A 168 -12.48 -7.43 9.22
CA GLU A 168 -12.76 -7.94 10.56
C GLU A 168 -13.40 -9.32 10.44
N ILE A 169 -12.90 -10.27 11.22
CA ILE A 169 -13.40 -11.66 11.22
C ILE A 169 -14.89 -11.68 11.54
N ALA A 170 -15.29 -10.86 12.51
CA ALA A 170 -16.67 -10.68 12.94
C ALA A 170 -17.60 -10.29 11.76
N ASP A 171 -17.24 -9.26 11.00
CA ASP A 171 -18.02 -8.78 9.85
C ASP A 171 -18.10 -9.84 8.74
N MET A 172 -16.99 -10.55 8.50
CA MET A 172 -16.93 -11.61 7.51
C MET A 172 -17.85 -12.76 7.87
N GLN A 173 -17.81 -13.22 9.13
CA GLN A 173 -18.69 -14.26 9.65
C GLN A 173 -20.16 -13.88 9.49
N ASP A 174 -20.55 -12.68 9.93
CA ASP A 174 -21.94 -12.21 9.84
C ASP A 174 -22.43 -12.14 8.39
N TYR A 175 -21.58 -11.63 7.49
CA TYR A 175 -21.94 -11.52 6.07
C TYR A 175 -22.10 -12.89 5.40
N ILE A 176 -21.18 -13.82 5.66
CA ILE A 176 -21.26 -15.17 5.10
C ILE A 176 -22.43 -15.93 5.70
N PHE A 177 -22.66 -15.83 7.01
CA PHE A 177 -23.79 -16.45 7.68
C PHE A 177 -25.12 -15.97 7.09
N TYR A 178 -25.31 -14.65 6.97
CA TYR A 178 -26.50 -14.08 6.36
C TYR A 178 -26.69 -14.53 4.91
N THR A 179 -25.62 -14.61 4.14
CA THR A 179 -25.66 -15.07 2.74
C THR A 179 -26.05 -16.55 2.67
N THR A 180 -25.50 -17.39 3.56
CA THR A 180 -25.79 -18.82 3.63
C THR A 180 -27.25 -19.08 3.98
N LEU A 181 -27.84 -18.30 4.89
CA LEU A 181 -29.25 -18.43 5.26
C LEU A 181 -30.21 -18.01 4.14
N ASN A 182 -29.96 -16.86 3.51
CA ASN A 182 -30.93 -16.28 2.58
C ASN A 182 -30.76 -16.76 1.14
N ALA A 183 -29.57 -17.23 0.78
CA ALA A 183 -29.26 -17.62 -0.59
C ALA A 183 -28.23 -18.76 -0.63
N PRO A 184 -28.58 -19.96 -0.10
CA PRO A 184 -27.67 -21.11 -0.06
C PRO A 184 -27.23 -21.57 -1.46
N HIS A 185 -28.06 -21.34 -2.48
CA HIS A 185 -27.78 -21.70 -3.88
C HIS A 185 -26.59 -20.95 -4.51
N ILE A 186 -26.08 -19.89 -3.87
CA ILE A 186 -24.89 -19.16 -4.36
C ILE A 186 -23.62 -19.99 -4.15
N PHE A 187 -23.64 -20.92 -3.19
CA PHE A 187 -22.53 -21.82 -2.95
C PHE A 187 -22.49 -22.92 -4.00
N SER A 188 -21.33 -23.08 -4.61
CA SER A 188 -21.05 -24.12 -5.62
C SER A 188 -19.93 -25.01 -5.14
N VAL A 189 -20.02 -26.32 -5.40
CA VAL A 189 -18.98 -27.27 -5.01
C VAL A 189 -17.69 -26.99 -5.79
N VAL A 190 -16.57 -26.98 -5.08
CA VAL A 190 -15.24 -26.85 -5.67
C VAL A 190 -14.84 -28.21 -6.25
N SER A 191 -14.63 -28.26 -7.58
CA SER A 191 -14.20 -29.48 -8.28
C SER A 191 -12.91 -30.05 -7.69
N GLY A 192 -12.83 -31.38 -7.58
CA GLY A 192 -11.64 -32.08 -7.07
C GLY A 192 -11.50 -32.09 -5.54
N THR A 193 -12.44 -31.51 -4.79
CA THR A 193 -12.36 -31.47 -3.31
C THR A 193 -13.24 -32.52 -2.61
N ALA A 194 -14.01 -33.32 -3.35
CA ALA A 194 -14.96 -34.26 -2.77
C ALA A 194 -14.30 -35.35 -1.88
N ASN A 195 -13.09 -35.79 -2.24
CA ASN A 195 -12.37 -36.84 -1.51
C ASN A 195 -11.43 -36.28 -0.42
N GLN A 196 -11.46 -34.98 -0.16
CA GLN A 196 -10.63 -34.38 0.89
C GLN A 196 -11.24 -34.64 2.26
N VAL A 197 -10.41 -34.67 3.30
CA VAL A 197 -10.81 -34.98 4.69
C VAL A 197 -11.92 -34.05 5.19
N ASP A 198 -11.90 -32.79 4.77
CA ASP A 198 -12.93 -31.80 5.07
C ASP A 198 -13.71 -31.37 3.82
N GLY A 199 -13.69 -32.21 2.79
CA GLY A 199 -14.44 -32.07 1.57
C GLY A 199 -15.89 -32.56 1.68
N PRO A 200 -16.76 -32.23 0.71
CA PRO A 200 -16.50 -31.33 -0.41
C PRO A 200 -16.45 -29.86 0.05
N TRP A 201 -15.53 -29.09 -0.54
CA TRP A 201 -15.49 -27.65 -0.32
C TRP A 201 -16.54 -26.95 -1.18
N GLN A 202 -17.04 -25.83 -0.68
CA GLN A 202 -17.98 -24.97 -1.38
C GLN A 202 -17.39 -23.57 -1.53
N LYS A 203 -17.64 -22.93 -2.67
CA LYS A 203 -17.23 -21.56 -2.92
C LYS A 203 -18.42 -20.68 -3.26
N ALA A 204 -18.36 -19.42 -2.82
CA ALA A 204 -19.33 -18.38 -3.17
C ALA A 204 -18.64 -17.08 -3.54
N MET A 205 -19.21 -16.36 -4.50
CA MET A 205 -18.81 -14.99 -4.84
C MET A 205 -19.46 -14.01 -3.86
N MET A 206 -18.64 -13.23 -3.18
CA MET A 206 -19.00 -12.28 -2.14
C MET A 206 -18.56 -10.87 -2.54
N ASN A 207 -19.07 -9.84 -1.88
CA ASN A 207 -18.68 -8.45 -2.16
C ASN A 207 -18.25 -7.72 -0.89
N LYS A 208 -17.09 -7.06 -0.93
CA LYS A 208 -16.63 -6.17 0.13
C LYS A 208 -16.82 -4.72 -0.28
N SER A 209 -17.41 -3.90 0.59
CA SER A 209 -17.44 -2.45 0.42
C SER A 209 -16.07 -1.86 0.75
N VAL A 210 -15.46 -1.12 -0.18
CA VAL A 210 -14.19 -0.41 0.00
C VAL A 210 -14.37 1.06 -0.38
N LEU A 211 -13.92 1.97 0.48
CA LEU A 211 -13.93 3.40 0.19
C LEU A 211 -12.77 3.78 -0.75
N ILE A 212 -13.10 4.27 -1.94
CA ILE A 212 -12.13 4.77 -2.92
C ILE A 212 -12.44 6.25 -3.19
N GLY A 213 -11.67 7.12 -2.54
CA GLY A 213 -11.99 8.54 -2.47
C GLY A 213 -13.25 8.76 -1.63
N LYS A 214 -14.25 9.46 -2.18
CA LYS A 214 -15.54 9.69 -1.51
C LYS A 214 -16.60 8.61 -1.82
N ASN A 215 -16.27 7.62 -2.65
CA ASN A 215 -17.24 6.65 -3.14
C ASN A 215 -16.96 5.27 -2.56
N SER A 216 -17.98 4.63 -2.00
CA SER A 216 -17.95 3.19 -1.70
C SER A 216 -18.03 2.39 -3.00
N ARG A 217 -17.17 1.38 -3.15
CA ARG A 217 -17.20 0.41 -4.24
C ARG A 217 -17.28 -1.00 -3.71
N ARG A 218 -18.08 -1.83 -4.38
CA ARG A 218 -18.17 -3.27 -4.11
C ARG A 218 -17.08 -4.01 -4.88
N ILE A 219 -16.14 -4.58 -4.14
CA ILE A 219 -15.04 -5.39 -4.66
C ILE A 219 -15.44 -6.86 -4.51
N PRO A 220 -15.57 -7.63 -5.60
CA PRO A 220 -15.91 -9.04 -5.50
C PRO A 220 -14.70 -9.86 -5.02
N TYR A 221 -14.97 -10.86 -4.19
CA TYR A 221 -14.01 -11.85 -3.73
C TYR A 221 -14.66 -13.24 -3.66
N GLU A 222 -13.89 -14.30 -3.75
CA GLU A 222 -14.39 -15.66 -3.55
C GLU A 222 -14.08 -16.08 -2.11
N VAL A 223 -15.05 -16.70 -1.45
CA VAL A 223 -14.86 -17.38 -0.17
C VAL A 223 -15.02 -18.86 -0.40
N ILE A 224 -14.09 -19.65 0.14
CA ILE A 224 -14.18 -21.11 0.14
C ILE A 224 -14.38 -21.58 1.57
N VAL A 225 -15.42 -22.39 1.76
CA VAL A 225 -15.79 -23.01 3.02
C VAL A 225 -15.72 -24.53 2.91
N ASN A 226 -15.37 -25.20 3.99
CA ASN A 226 -15.33 -26.65 4.04
C ASN A 226 -16.69 -27.26 4.42
N ASN A 227 -16.73 -28.59 4.53
CA ASN A 227 -17.92 -29.33 4.95
C ASN A 227 -18.37 -29.07 6.40
N GLN A 228 -17.55 -28.41 7.21
CA GLN A 228 -17.83 -27.98 8.58
C GLN A 228 -18.29 -26.51 8.67
N PHE A 229 -18.52 -25.85 7.53
CA PHE A 229 -18.85 -24.42 7.46
C PHE A 229 -17.78 -23.53 8.11
N GLU A 230 -16.51 -23.89 7.90
CA GLU A 230 -15.37 -23.09 8.28
C GLU A 230 -14.75 -22.47 7.02
N ILE A 231 -14.46 -21.17 7.09
CA ILE A 231 -13.75 -20.44 6.04
C ILE A 231 -12.32 -20.96 6.00
N ARG A 232 -11.94 -21.46 4.83
CA ARG A 232 -10.63 -22.05 4.53
C ARG A 232 -9.74 -21.10 3.77
N ASN A 233 -10.34 -20.37 2.82
CA ASN A 233 -9.58 -19.67 1.81
C ASN A 233 -10.40 -18.49 1.27
N ILE A 234 -9.71 -17.40 0.97
CA ILE A 234 -10.23 -16.20 0.36
C ILE A 234 -9.45 -15.95 -0.92
N VAL A 235 -10.16 -15.81 -2.04
CA VAL A 235 -9.54 -15.48 -3.33
C VAL A 235 -9.91 -14.06 -3.74
N VAL A 236 -8.90 -13.23 -3.97
CA VAL A 236 -9.08 -11.85 -4.47
C VAL A 236 -8.48 -11.68 -5.85
N LYS A 237 -9.08 -10.79 -6.65
CA LYS A 237 -8.56 -10.43 -7.97
C LYS A 237 -7.84 -9.09 -7.89
N HIS A 238 -6.59 -9.07 -8.32
CA HIS A 238 -5.79 -7.85 -8.42
C HIS A 238 -5.60 -7.47 -9.88
N HIS A 239 -5.91 -6.22 -10.19
CA HIS A 239 -5.67 -5.60 -11.48
C HIS A 239 -4.26 -4.99 -11.49
N ILE A 240 -3.40 -5.49 -12.37
CA ILE A 240 -1.99 -5.10 -12.45
C ILE A 240 -1.62 -4.63 -13.87
N SER A 241 -0.42 -4.07 -14.01
CA SER A 241 0.24 -3.86 -15.29
C SER A 241 1.56 -4.61 -15.31
N ARG A 242 1.90 -5.19 -16.47
CA ARG A 242 3.20 -5.82 -16.74
C ARG A 242 3.87 -5.11 -17.91
N ILE A 243 5.20 -5.06 -17.91
CA ILE A 243 5.96 -4.61 -19.08
C ILE A 243 5.98 -5.76 -20.08
N LEU A 244 5.64 -5.50 -21.34
CA LEU A 244 5.90 -6.45 -22.41
C LEU A 244 7.37 -6.33 -22.79
N ASP A 245 8.16 -7.35 -22.44
CA ASP A 245 9.49 -7.51 -23.02
C ASP A 245 9.31 -7.79 -24.52
N ALA A 246 9.63 -6.80 -25.35
CA ALA A 246 9.82 -7.04 -26.76
C ALA A 246 11.07 -7.94 -26.87
N ALA A 247 10.84 -9.22 -27.18
CA ALA A 247 11.81 -10.28 -27.43
C ALA A 247 13.30 -9.92 -27.26
N SER A 248 13.95 -10.63 -26.34
CA SER A 248 15.39 -10.74 -26.07
C SER A 248 16.24 -11.22 -27.26
N GLY A 249 16.11 -10.55 -28.41
CA GLY A 249 16.70 -10.98 -29.69
C GLY A 249 17.21 -9.83 -30.57
N LEU A 250 17.62 -8.69 -29.99
CA LEU A 250 18.34 -7.66 -30.72
C LEU A 250 19.72 -7.49 -30.09
N ASN A 251 20.74 -7.90 -30.84
CA ASN A 251 22.14 -7.55 -30.58
C ASN A 251 22.22 -6.06 -30.28
N TYR A 252 22.76 -5.73 -29.12
CA TYR A 252 22.98 -4.37 -28.66
C TYR A 252 24.09 -3.72 -29.49
N ASP A 253 23.73 -3.12 -30.63
CA ASP A 253 24.55 -2.08 -31.24
C ASP A 253 24.20 -0.74 -30.60
N GLU A 254 25.19 -0.20 -29.90
CA GLU A 254 25.10 0.84 -28.86
C GLU A 254 24.76 2.26 -29.36
N TYR A 255 24.42 2.43 -30.64
CA TYR A 255 24.45 3.77 -31.25
C TYR A 255 23.17 4.32 -31.88
N ASN A 256 22.07 3.56 -31.97
CA ASN A 256 20.81 4.12 -32.48
C ASN A 256 19.57 3.44 -31.89
N GLN A 257 19.23 3.74 -30.63
CA GLN A 257 17.91 3.39 -30.12
C GLN A 257 16.91 4.53 -30.37
N PRO A 258 15.90 4.35 -31.25
CA PRO A 258 14.69 5.16 -31.14
C PRO A 258 14.13 4.96 -29.73
N ASN A 259 13.62 6.03 -29.10
CA ASN A 259 13.04 6.03 -27.76
C ASN A 259 11.96 4.93 -27.62
N PHE A 260 12.36 3.71 -27.25
CA PHE A 260 11.45 2.59 -27.10
C PHE A 260 10.67 2.82 -25.81
N ARG A 261 9.40 3.18 -25.94
CA ARG A 261 8.50 3.20 -24.79
C ARG A 261 8.04 1.77 -24.55
N PRO A 262 8.34 1.16 -23.39
CA PRO A 262 7.86 -0.17 -23.07
C PRO A 262 6.33 -0.19 -23.18
N THR A 263 5.80 -1.19 -23.88
CA THR A 263 4.36 -1.36 -24.00
C THR A 263 3.86 -2.00 -22.71
N LEU A 264 2.88 -1.37 -22.06
CA LEU A 264 2.28 -1.89 -20.84
C LEU A 264 1.10 -2.78 -21.19
N ARG A 265 1.11 -4.02 -20.69
CA ARG A 265 -0.04 -4.92 -20.73
C ARG A 265 -0.78 -4.85 -19.41
N GLN A 266 -2.08 -4.65 -19.48
CA GLN A 266 -2.97 -4.78 -18.33
C GLN A 266 -3.33 -6.24 -18.10
N ASP A 267 -3.26 -6.67 -16.85
CA ASP A 267 -3.53 -8.07 -16.48
C ASP A 267 -4.35 -8.17 -15.19
N ILE A 268 -4.86 -9.37 -14.91
CA ILE A 268 -5.59 -9.71 -13.69
C ILE A 268 -4.99 -10.97 -13.10
N ILE A 269 -4.42 -10.86 -11.90
CA ILE A 269 -3.95 -12.00 -11.13
C ILE A 269 -4.99 -12.42 -10.09
N ARG A 270 -4.93 -13.68 -9.67
CA ARG A 270 -5.79 -14.25 -8.62
C ARG A 270 -4.89 -14.61 -7.44
N LEU A 271 -5.09 -13.95 -6.30
CA LEU A 271 -4.39 -14.27 -5.06
C LEU A 271 -5.25 -15.20 -4.23
N ASP A 272 -4.69 -16.35 -3.86
CA ASP A 272 -5.37 -17.45 -3.18
C ASP A 272 -4.86 -17.54 -1.73
N CYS A 273 -5.55 -16.87 -0.83
CA CYS A 273 -5.09 -16.70 0.56
C CYS A 273 -5.68 -17.80 1.44
N ILE A 274 -4.90 -18.87 1.62
CA ILE A 274 -5.21 -19.94 2.55
C ILE A 274 -5.07 -19.43 3.99
N LEU A 275 -6.10 -19.65 4.80
CA LEU A 275 -6.10 -19.21 6.21
C LEU A 275 -5.45 -20.27 7.09
N ASP A 276 -4.40 -19.90 7.81
CA ASP A 276 -3.71 -20.77 8.78
C ASP A 276 -4.68 -21.23 9.88
N LYS A 277 -5.50 -20.29 10.36
CA LYS A 277 -6.57 -20.57 11.31
C LYS A 277 -7.91 -20.59 10.58
N LYS A 278 -8.59 -21.72 10.63
CA LYS A 278 -9.94 -21.83 10.12
C LYS A 278 -10.90 -20.96 10.94
N ILE A 279 -11.81 -20.29 10.25
CA ILE A 279 -12.77 -19.38 10.88
C ILE A 279 -14.16 -19.98 10.75
N PRO A 280 -14.82 -20.40 11.84
CA PRO A 280 -16.18 -20.91 11.76
C PRO A 280 -17.12 -19.79 11.28
N ILE A 281 -18.07 -20.10 10.39
CA ILE A 281 -19.08 -19.12 9.97
C ILE A 281 -19.98 -18.71 11.15
N LEU A 282 -20.27 -19.65 12.04
CA LEU A 282 -21.03 -19.41 13.27
C LEU A 282 -20.11 -18.90 14.37
N ARG A 283 -20.53 -17.83 15.06
CA ARG A 283 -19.86 -17.41 16.30
C ARG A 283 -20.19 -18.39 17.42
N ASP A 284 -19.26 -18.59 18.35
CA ASP A 284 -19.46 -19.45 19.53
C ASP A 284 -20.70 -19.07 20.35
N THR A 285 -21.11 -17.80 20.31
CA THR A 285 -22.34 -17.29 20.96
C THR A 285 -23.63 -17.69 20.26
N GLN A 286 -23.56 -18.16 19.01
CA GLN A 286 -24.70 -18.59 18.19
C GLN A 286 -24.80 -20.11 18.05
N ILE A 287 -23.81 -20.87 18.55
CA ILE A 287 -23.92 -22.32 18.68
C ILE A 287 -25.01 -22.58 19.74
N PRO A 288 -26.16 -23.20 19.39
CA PRO A 288 -27.10 -23.62 20.40
C PRO A 288 -26.33 -24.54 21.33
N LYS A 289 -26.19 -24.17 22.62
CA LYS A 289 -25.68 -25.10 23.64
C LYS A 289 -26.46 -26.39 23.43
N SER A 290 -25.78 -27.43 22.95
CA SER A 290 -26.38 -28.72 22.69
C SER A 290 -27.22 -29.05 23.92
N LYS A 291 -28.51 -29.30 23.73
CA LYS A 291 -29.37 -29.81 24.80
C LYS A 291 -28.57 -30.91 25.48
N ASN A 292 -28.21 -30.70 26.75
CA ASN A 292 -27.56 -31.70 27.58
C ASN A 292 -28.18 -33.05 27.25
N ASP A 293 -27.36 -33.98 26.78
CA ASP A 293 -27.76 -35.37 26.64
C ASP A 293 -28.42 -35.78 27.96
N ARG A 294 -29.75 -35.93 27.92
CA ARG A 294 -30.49 -36.53 29.00
C ARG A 294 -29.93 -37.93 29.12
N LYS A 295 -29.01 -38.13 30.07
CA LYS A 295 -28.62 -39.45 30.57
C LYS A 295 -29.91 -40.24 30.75
N ARG A 296 -30.13 -41.24 29.89
CA ARG A 296 -31.12 -42.28 30.12
C ARG A 296 -30.78 -42.88 31.48
N LYS A 297 -31.69 -42.74 32.44
CA LYS A 297 -31.68 -43.61 33.62
C LYS A 297 -31.93 -45.02 33.11
N THR A 298 -30.93 -45.89 33.22
CA THR A 298 -31.14 -47.32 33.33
C THR A 298 -31.88 -47.57 34.64
N LEU A 299 -33.06 -48.19 34.55
CA LEU A 299 -33.74 -48.81 35.68
C LEU A 299 -33.18 -50.22 35.81
N GLU A 300 -32.50 -50.48 36.93
CA GLU A 300 -32.47 -51.81 37.55
C GLU A 300 -33.64 -51.91 38.52
#